data_AF-A0A7S0C7Z4-F1
#
_entry.id   AF-A0A7S0C7Z4-F1
#
_cell.length_a   1.000
_cell.length_b   1.000
_cell.length_c   1.000
_cell.angle_alpha   90.00
_cell.angle_beta   90.00
_cell.angle_gamma   90.00
#
_symmetry.space_group_name_H-M   'P 1'
#
loop_
_entity.id
_entity.type
_entity.pdbx_description
1 polymer ?
#
loop_
_entity_poly.entity_id
_entity_poly.type
_entity_poly.pdbx_seq_one_letter_code
_entity_poly.pdbx_strand_id
1 'polypeptide(L)'
;SKDDECAVVETVSPFDIEVFISAPWYIHKQAVRPDSPLEWNYCTQAIYNQRKRSSFPWGYTIDVNNYAEDLDGNVFGGPLCATVDRGEEEDSSKLAVAPCFIPKLFTGPY
;
A
#
# COMPACT_ATOMS: atom_id res chain seq x y z
N SER A 1 -17.91 -8.33 -23.23
CA SER A 1 -16.70 -8.48 -24.07
C SER A 1 -15.59 -9.00 -23.16
N LYS A 2 -14.37 -9.30 -23.63
CA LYS A 2 -13.25 -9.64 -22.74
C LYS A 2 -12.71 -8.43 -21.94
N ASP A 3 -13.53 -7.40 -21.75
CA ASP A 3 -13.14 -6.09 -21.21
C ASP A 3 -13.60 -5.89 -19.74
N ASP A 4 -14.21 -6.90 -19.11
CA ASP A 4 -14.75 -6.81 -17.75
C ASP A 4 -13.80 -7.39 -16.67
N GLU A 5 -12.64 -7.92 -17.06
CA GLU A 5 -11.64 -8.46 -16.13
C GLU A 5 -10.37 -7.60 -16.16
N CYS A 6 -9.87 -7.23 -14.97
CA CYS A 6 -8.58 -6.57 -14.83
C CYS A 6 -7.49 -7.40 -15.50
N ALA A 7 -6.56 -6.74 -16.20
CA ALA A 7 -5.43 -7.42 -16.80
C ALA A 7 -4.63 -8.19 -15.74
N VAL A 8 -4.15 -9.38 -16.11
CA VAL A 8 -3.21 -10.13 -15.26
C VAL A 8 -1.89 -9.36 -15.22
N VAL A 9 -1.44 -9.03 -14.02
CA VAL A 9 -0.19 -8.30 -13.79
C VAL A 9 0.89 -9.27 -13.34
N GLU A 10 2.05 -9.23 -13.99
CA GLU A 10 3.24 -9.93 -13.54
C GLU A 10 3.91 -9.16 -12.41
N THR A 11 4.37 -9.90 -11.40
CA THR A 11 4.95 -9.37 -10.18
C THR A 11 6.47 -9.51 -10.16
N VAL A 12 7.11 -8.74 -9.28
CA VAL A 12 8.58 -8.69 -9.23
C VAL A 12 9.10 -9.93 -8.49
N SER A 13 10.01 -10.66 -9.13
CA SER A 13 10.72 -11.79 -8.50
C SER A 13 12.17 -11.87 -8.99
N PRO A 14 13.16 -12.01 -8.09
CA PRO A 14 13.03 -12.01 -6.62
C PRO A 14 12.70 -10.62 -6.07
N PHE A 15 12.03 -10.55 -4.92
CA PHE A 15 11.70 -9.29 -4.26
C PHE A 15 12.23 -9.25 -2.82
N ASP A 16 12.98 -8.20 -2.51
CA ASP A 16 13.51 -7.92 -1.18
C ASP A 16 12.71 -6.79 -0.54
N ILE A 17 11.78 -7.16 0.33
CA ILE A 17 10.91 -6.21 1.03
C ILE A 17 11.72 -5.26 1.93
N GLU A 18 12.83 -5.71 2.52
CA GLU A 18 13.63 -4.88 3.44
C GLU A 18 14.30 -3.73 2.68
N VAL A 19 14.79 -4.01 1.47
CA VAL A 19 15.32 -2.97 0.57
C VAL A 19 14.20 -2.04 0.10
N PHE A 20 13.07 -2.60 -0.32
CA PHE A 20 11.94 -1.82 -0.84
C PHE A 20 11.39 -0.80 0.17
N ILE A 21 11.34 -1.18 1.46
CA ILE A 21 10.82 -0.33 2.53
C ILE A 21 11.90 0.51 3.23
N SER A 22 13.14 0.47 2.77
CA SER A 22 14.27 1.14 3.44
C SER A 22 14.21 2.67 3.41
N ALA A 23 13.41 3.25 2.50
CA ALA A 23 13.27 4.70 2.33
C ALA A 23 11.84 5.08 1.87
N PRO A 24 11.45 6.37 1.99
CA PRO A 24 10.20 6.87 1.43
C PRO A 24 10.13 6.71 -0.09
N TRP A 25 8.95 6.39 -0.58
CA TRP A 25 8.62 6.44 -2.00
C TRP A 25 7.97 7.78 -2.33
N TYR A 26 8.49 8.48 -3.34
CA TYR A 26 7.91 9.72 -3.85
C TYR A 26 7.07 9.44 -5.10
N ILE A 27 5.78 9.78 -5.05
CA ILE A 27 4.85 9.44 -6.11
C ILE A 27 4.91 10.53 -7.18
N HIS A 28 5.45 10.20 -8.35
CA HIS A 28 5.53 11.12 -9.48
C HIS A 28 4.23 11.20 -10.30
N LYS A 29 3.46 10.10 -10.35
CA LYS A 29 2.19 10.00 -11.06
C LYS A 29 1.27 9.01 -10.35
N GLN A 30 0.00 9.39 -10.22
CA GLN A 30 -1.06 8.51 -9.72
C GLN A 30 -2.38 8.87 -10.40
N ALA A 31 -3.30 7.90 -10.46
CA ALA A 31 -4.65 8.12 -10.95
C ALA A 31 -5.48 8.88 -9.90
N VAL A 32 -6.32 9.81 -10.35
CA VAL A 32 -7.27 10.53 -9.49
C VAL A 32 -8.35 9.56 -9.00
N ARG A 33 -8.58 9.53 -7.69
CA ARG A 33 -9.62 8.71 -7.05
C ARG A 33 -10.35 9.53 -5.98
N PRO A 34 -11.53 9.11 -5.50
CA PRO A 34 -12.24 9.82 -4.43
C PRO A 34 -11.43 10.00 -3.13
N ASP A 35 -10.53 9.05 -2.83
CA ASP A 35 -9.61 9.07 -1.69
C ASP A 35 -8.30 9.84 -1.94
N SER A 36 -8.02 10.20 -3.20
CA SER A 36 -6.83 10.95 -3.63
C SER A 36 -7.18 11.87 -4.82
N PRO A 37 -8.04 12.89 -4.59
CA PRO A 37 -8.43 13.84 -5.60
C PRO A 37 -7.22 14.68 -6.03
N LEU A 38 -7.32 15.35 -7.20
CA LEU A 38 -6.19 16.06 -7.81
C LEU A 38 -5.63 17.14 -6.89
N GLU A 39 -6.50 17.80 -6.13
CA GLU A 39 -6.21 18.92 -5.25
C GLU A 39 -5.33 18.54 -4.06
N TRP A 40 -5.28 17.26 -3.69
CA TRP A 40 -4.45 16.74 -2.58
C TRP A 40 -3.14 16.12 -3.05
N ASN A 41 -2.90 16.02 -4.36
CA ASN A 41 -1.78 15.26 -4.91
C ASN A 41 -0.47 16.06 -4.93
N TYR A 42 -0.19 16.85 -3.89
CA TYR A 42 1.09 17.54 -3.69
C TYR A 42 1.96 16.77 -2.70
N CYS A 43 3.28 16.81 -2.92
CA CYS A 43 4.30 16.19 -2.07
C CYS A 43 3.98 14.74 -1.66
N THR A 44 3.30 13.98 -2.52
CA THR A 44 2.80 12.66 -2.17
C THR A 44 3.95 11.68 -1.94
N GLN A 45 3.93 11.02 -0.78
CA GLN A 45 4.89 9.99 -0.40
C GLN A 45 4.24 8.82 0.32
N ALA A 46 4.86 7.65 0.20
CA ALA A 46 4.49 6.45 0.95
C ALA A 46 5.69 5.98 1.77
N ILE A 47 5.48 5.82 3.08
CA ILE A 47 6.50 5.37 4.03
C ILE A 47 6.05 4.05 4.65
N TYR A 48 6.93 3.06 4.58
CA TYR A 48 6.67 1.71 5.05
C TYR A 48 7.51 1.43 6.30
N ASN A 49 6.93 0.82 7.33
CA ASN A 49 7.68 0.40 8.52
C ASN A 49 7.40 -1.07 8.83
N GLN A 50 8.45 -1.89 8.85
CA GLN A 50 8.36 -3.27 9.30
C GLN A 50 8.13 -3.31 10.82
N ARG A 51 7.12 -4.07 11.25
CA ARG A 51 6.86 -4.27 12.66
C ARG A 51 7.74 -5.39 13.23
N LYS A 52 8.25 -5.17 14.43
CA LYS A 52 8.93 -6.21 15.23
C LYS A 52 7.99 -7.35 15.65
N ARG A 53 6.70 -7.05 15.78
CA ARG A 53 5.63 -8.01 16.09
C ARG A 53 4.41 -7.67 15.24
N SER A 54 3.74 -8.70 14.75
CA SER A 54 2.47 -8.55 14.05
C SER A 54 1.45 -7.79 14.90
N SER A 55 0.61 -6.97 14.27
CA SER A 55 -0.43 -6.22 14.99
C SER A 55 -1.44 -7.17 15.65
N PHE A 56 -2.06 -6.74 16.75
CA PHE A 56 -3.17 -7.47 17.37
C PHE A 56 -4.48 -6.68 17.15
N PRO A 57 -5.60 -7.34 16.78
CA PRO A 57 -5.78 -8.78 16.58
C PRO A 57 -5.51 -9.25 15.14
N TRP A 58 -5.30 -8.34 14.19
CA TRP A 58 -5.34 -8.68 12.76
C TRP A 58 -4.04 -9.25 12.19
N GLY A 59 -2.91 -9.15 12.89
CA GLY A 59 -1.67 -9.83 12.53
C GLY A 59 -0.82 -9.12 11.48
N TYR A 60 -1.09 -7.86 11.11
CA TYR A 60 -0.37 -7.15 10.05
C TYR A 60 1.10 -6.93 10.41
N THR A 61 2.01 -7.05 9.45
CA THR A 61 3.47 -6.99 9.68
C THR A 61 4.10 -5.68 9.24
N ILE A 62 3.41 -4.88 8.43
CA ILE A 62 3.91 -3.62 7.88
C ILE A 62 2.89 -2.50 8.19
N ASP A 63 3.40 -1.36 8.62
CA ASP A 63 2.69 -0.07 8.65
C ASP A 63 2.93 0.66 7.32
N VAL A 64 1.88 1.19 6.71
CA VAL A 64 1.94 2.00 5.49
C VAL A 64 1.39 3.38 5.81
N ASN A 65 2.23 4.40 5.69
CA ASN A 65 1.85 5.79 5.96
C ASN A 65 1.92 6.56 4.66
N ASN A 66 0.75 6.85 4.11
CA ASN A 66 0.62 7.74 2.96
C ASN A 66 0.50 9.17 3.47
N TYR A 67 1.26 10.06 2.84
CA TYR A 67 1.24 11.50 3.05
C TYR A 67 0.95 12.17 1.71
N ALA A 68 0.08 13.15 1.74
CA ALA A 68 -0.13 14.09 0.65
C ALA A 68 -0.56 15.43 1.26
N GLU A 69 -0.47 16.52 0.51
CA GLU A 69 -0.91 17.83 0.95
C GLU A 69 -1.64 18.59 -0.16
N ASP A 70 -2.42 19.60 0.20
CA ASP A 70 -2.91 20.60 -0.75
C ASP A 70 -1.98 21.82 -0.83
N LEU A 71 -2.33 22.77 -1.70
CA LEU A 71 -1.58 24.02 -1.88
C LEU A 71 -1.51 24.90 -0.63
N ASP A 72 -2.44 24.72 0.31
CA ASP A 72 -2.49 25.46 1.58
C ASP A 72 -1.71 24.74 2.70
N GLY A 73 -1.16 23.56 2.42
CA GLY A 73 -0.38 22.74 3.34
C GLY A 73 -1.24 21.88 4.28
N ASN A 74 -2.54 21.70 3.99
CA ASN A 74 -3.35 20.75 4.74
C ASN A 74 -2.93 19.33 4.37
N VAL A 75 -2.71 18.49 5.39
CA VAL A 75 -2.21 17.12 5.20
C VAL A 75 -3.36 16.13 5.04
N PHE A 76 -3.23 15.28 4.03
CA PHE A 76 -4.13 14.18 3.72
C PHE A 76 -3.39 12.84 3.73
N GLY A 77 -4.16 11.77 3.87
CA GLY A 77 -3.65 10.40 3.97
C GLY A 77 -4.12 9.73 5.26
N GLY A 78 -3.42 8.67 5.66
CA GLY A 78 -3.76 7.93 6.86
C GLY A 78 -2.99 6.63 7.00
N PRO A 79 -2.97 6.06 8.22
CA PRO A 79 -2.28 4.81 8.48
C PRO A 79 -3.06 3.64 7.86
N LEU A 80 -2.40 2.96 6.94
CA LEU A 80 -2.81 1.66 6.43
C LEU A 80 -1.91 0.58 7.02
N CYS A 81 -2.39 -0.65 6.95
CA CYS A 81 -1.72 -1.83 7.43
C CYS A 81 -1.56 -2.82 6.29
N ALA A 82 -0.39 -3.45 6.21
CA ALA A 82 -0.07 -4.42 5.18
C ALA A 82 0.53 -5.72 5.75
N THR A 83 0.41 -6.78 4.98
CA THR A 83 1.11 -8.06 5.17
C THR A 83 1.51 -8.57 3.79
N VAL A 84 2.65 -9.24 3.68
CA VAL A 84 2.99 -9.96 2.44
C VAL A 84 1.95 -11.04 2.22
N ASP A 85 1.29 -11.00 1.07
CA ASP A 85 0.35 -12.02 0.65
C ASP A 85 1.13 -13.09 -0.12
N ARG A 86 1.48 -14.16 0.59
CA ARG A 86 2.34 -15.21 0.04
C ARG A 86 1.62 -16.21 -0.85
N GLY A 87 0.31 -16.07 -1.09
CA GLY A 87 -0.46 -16.88 -2.03
C GLY A 87 -0.11 -18.38 -2.06
N GLU A 88 -0.32 -19.00 -3.23
CA GLU A 88 0.20 -20.35 -3.56
C GLU A 88 1.53 -20.29 -4.34
N GLU A 89 1.81 -19.15 -4.99
CA GLU A 89 3.08 -18.85 -5.65
C GLU A 89 3.94 -18.02 -4.69
N GLU A 90 5.27 -18.23 -4.67
CA GLU A 90 6.25 -17.47 -3.85
C GLU A 90 6.38 -15.99 -4.26
N ASP A 91 5.25 -15.32 -4.49
CA ASP A 91 5.17 -13.94 -4.90
C ASP A 91 5.40 -13.04 -3.70
N SER A 92 6.68 -12.87 -3.39
CA SER A 92 7.12 -12.06 -2.26
C SER A 92 6.79 -10.58 -2.40
N SER A 93 6.35 -10.11 -3.57
CA SER A 93 6.04 -8.70 -3.85
C SER A 93 4.57 -8.33 -3.70
N LYS A 94 3.64 -9.28 -3.60
CA LYS A 94 2.21 -9.02 -3.37
C LYS A 94 1.94 -8.63 -1.92
N LEU A 95 1.12 -7.59 -1.72
CA LEU A 95 0.71 -7.14 -0.39
C LEU A 95 -0.81 -7.19 -0.24
N ALA A 96 -1.26 -7.63 0.93
CA ALA A 96 -2.63 -7.42 1.39
C ALA A 96 -2.69 -6.14 2.22
N VAL A 97 -3.35 -5.09 1.71
CA VAL A 97 -3.39 -3.74 2.30
C VAL A 97 -4.82 -3.36 2.71
N ALA A 98 -4.99 -2.75 3.89
CA ALA A 98 -6.27 -2.19 4.33
C ALA A 98 -6.09 -1.13 5.43
N PRO A 99 -7.14 -0.35 5.77
CA PRO A 99 -7.15 0.41 7.01
C PRO A 99 -6.90 -0.51 8.22
N CYS A 100 -6.09 -0.05 9.16
CA CYS A 100 -5.58 -0.90 10.24
C CYS A 100 -6.64 -1.51 11.18
N PHE A 101 -7.86 -0.99 11.19
CA PHE A 101 -8.97 -1.53 11.99
C PHE A 101 -9.72 -2.67 11.29
N ILE A 102 -9.47 -2.91 10.01
CA ILE A 102 -10.11 -3.96 9.21
C ILE A 102 -9.40 -5.31 9.46
N PRO A 103 -10.15 -6.41 9.63
CA PRO A 103 -9.56 -7.75 9.67
C PRO A 103 -8.84 -8.11 8.37
N LYS A 104 -7.71 -8.83 8.48
CA LYS A 104 -6.97 -9.34 7.32
C LYS A 104 -7.82 -10.13 6.32
N LEU A 105 -8.86 -10.82 6.78
CA LEU A 105 -9.74 -11.60 5.89
C LEU A 105 -10.45 -10.74 4.83
N PHE A 106 -10.56 -9.43 5.06
CA PHE A 106 -11.22 -8.49 4.16
C PHE A 106 -10.24 -7.55 3.44
N THR A 107 -8.94 -7.85 3.43
CA THR A 107 -7.96 -7.09 2.65
C THR A 107 -8.11 -7.38 1.17
N GLY A 108 -7.93 -6.37 0.33
CA GLY A 108 -7.77 -6.57 -1.11
C GLY A 108 -6.32 -6.87 -1.49
N PRO A 109 -6.09 -7.56 -2.63
CA PRO A 109 -4.75 -7.69 -3.20
C PRO A 109 -4.24 -6.33 -3.70
N TYR A 110 -2.96 -6.06 -3.45
CA TYR A 110 -2.23 -4.87 -3.88
C TYR A 110 -0.87 -5.26 -4.45
#